data_AF-A0A2J6PGS9-F1
#
_entry.id   AF-A0A2J6PGS9-F1
#
_cell.length_a   1.000
_cell.length_b   1.000
_cell.length_c   1.000
_cell.angle_alpha   90.00
_cell.angle_beta   90.00
_cell.angle_gamma   90.00
#
_symmetry.space_group_name_H-M   'P 1'
#
loop_
_entity.id
_entity.type
_entity.pdbx_description
1 polymer ?
#
loop_
_entity_poly.entity_id
_entity_poly.type
_entity_poly.pdbx_seq_one_letter_code
_entity_poly.pdbx_strand_id
1 'polypeptide(L)'
;MVPKLARSTSDEGYELDNDDTHSSDVAPSSNPATRTYSAATLNLTYRLVICTKTQHFSKGKAGQIKARYINLPLVKFSMSKSKTTLHSNLYSRVQNLNDGSSDSLAFAKAIFCPKGKLKKELFSNGKQSLGVWGIELESGAVLILQLMFIEREFRRQGVARLILQSLITRCKETTERTEEGKIKFVIVYPAVVKEDFEKELEGKTEAEKKETEKGHYEIAVKFYRANGFRRIGLSKWFGLSLGPEHKSRRVAIENDLDPDEEDVA
;
A
#
# COMPACT_ATOMS: atom_id res chain seq x y z
N MET A 1 -30.02 -37.58 -21.66
CA MET A 1 -29.81 -38.68 -20.68
C MET A 1 -29.32 -38.07 -19.38
N VAL A 2 -29.90 -38.43 -18.24
CA VAL A 2 -29.61 -37.83 -16.92
C VAL A 2 -29.56 -38.93 -15.85
N PRO A 3 -28.51 -39.00 -15.03
CA PRO A 3 -28.55 -39.51 -13.65
C PRO A 3 -28.31 -38.32 -12.69
N LYS A 4 -29.30 -37.80 -11.96
CA LYS A 4 -30.03 -38.33 -10.78
C LYS A 4 -29.15 -38.47 -9.53
N LEU A 5 -29.57 -37.76 -8.48
CA LEU A 5 -28.89 -37.54 -7.19
C LEU A 5 -28.66 -38.83 -6.39
N ALA A 6 -27.69 -38.76 -5.48
CA ALA A 6 -27.80 -39.32 -4.14
C ALA A 6 -27.40 -38.26 -3.08
N ARG A 7 -28.23 -38.07 -2.06
CA ARG A 7 -27.89 -37.35 -0.81
C ARG A 7 -27.40 -38.37 0.21
N SER A 8 -26.53 -37.96 1.14
CA SER A 8 -26.47 -38.55 2.48
C SER A 8 -26.47 -37.44 3.54
N THR A 9 -26.95 -37.77 4.73
CA THR A 9 -27.30 -36.85 5.82
C THR A 9 -26.81 -37.40 7.15
N SER A 10 -26.15 -36.56 7.93
CA SER A 10 -25.81 -36.69 9.37
C SER A 10 -25.10 -35.37 9.73
N ASP A 11 -25.63 -34.42 10.50
CA ASP A 11 -26.54 -34.49 11.64
C ASP A 11 -25.88 -35.11 12.89
N GLU A 12 -25.07 -34.31 13.57
CA GLU A 12 -24.86 -34.34 15.03
C GLU A 12 -24.69 -32.89 15.50
N GLY A 13 -25.51 -32.47 16.47
CA GLY A 13 -25.43 -31.16 17.11
C GLY A 13 -24.86 -31.27 18.53
N TYR A 14 -24.32 -30.16 19.03
CA TYR A 14 -24.06 -29.97 20.46
C TYR A 14 -24.52 -28.57 20.86
N GLU A 15 -25.66 -28.51 21.53
CA GLU A 15 -26.06 -27.38 22.37
C GLU A 15 -25.37 -27.54 23.74
N LEU A 16 -24.86 -26.45 24.30
CA LEU A 16 -24.62 -26.33 25.74
C LEU A 16 -24.92 -24.89 26.19
N ASP A 17 -26.12 -24.75 26.73
CA ASP A 17 -26.53 -23.99 27.90
C ASP A 17 -25.85 -22.65 28.25
N ASN A 18 -26.71 -21.64 28.36
CA ASN A 18 -26.45 -20.45 29.15
C ASN A 18 -26.47 -20.79 30.65
N ASP A 19 -25.75 -20.03 31.47
CA ASP A 19 -26.12 -19.84 32.87
C ASP A 19 -25.99 -18.36 33.25
N ASP A 20 -27.09 -17.79 33.73
CA ASP A 20 -27.22 -16.39 34.13
C ASP A 20 -27.05 -16.28 35.65
N THR A 21 -26.35 -15.24 36.15
CA THR A 21 -26.75 -14.67 37.46
C THR A 21 -26.26 -13.24 37.71
N HIS A 22 -27.22 -12.41 38.15
CA HIS A 22 -27.20 -11.14 38.92
C HIS A 22 -25.87 -10.74 39.63
N SER A 23 -25.53 -9.48 39.93
CA SER A 23 -26.25 -8.18 40.01
C SER A 23 -25.22 -7.01 40.05
N SER A 24 -25.49 -5.70 40.27
CA SER A 24 -26.68 -4.88 40.57
C SER A 24 -26.39 -3.38 40.22
N ASP A 25 -27.41 -2.52 40.22
CA ASP A 25 -27.34 -1.08 39.93
C ASP A 25 -26.60 -0.19 40.96
N VAL A 26 -25.92 0.87 40.51
CA VAL A 26 -25.89 2.21 41.15
C VAL A 26 -25.70 3.33 40.10
N ALA A 27 -26.57 4.34 40.14
CA ALA A 27 -26.41 5.67 39.53
C ALA A 27 -27.30 6.67 40.32
N PRO A 28 -27.28 8.01 40.09
CA PRO A 28 -26.38 8.86 39.29
C PRO A 28 -25.80 10.07 40.10
N SER A 29 -24.88 10.86 39.50
CA SER A 29 -24.62 12.26 39.93
C SER A 29 -23.98 13.10 38.80
N SER A 30 -24.04 14.43 38.89
CA SER A 30 -24.08 15.33 37.72
C SER A 30 -23.10 16.53 37.72
N ASN A 31 -22.47 16.76 36.56
CA ASN A 31 -22.02 18.06 35.99
C ASN A 31 -21.01 18.96 36.77
N PRO A 32 -20.37 19.96 36.12
CA PRO A 32 -19.76 19.93 34.78
C PRO A 32 -18.34 20.56 34.72
N ALA A 33 -17.67 20.36 33.59
CA ALA A 33 -16.65 21.23 32.97
C ALA A 33 -15.50 21.85 33.81
N THR A 34 -14.27 21.34 33.60
CA THR A 34 -13.12 22.14 33.15
C THR A 34 -12.13 21.23 32.42
N ARG A 35 -12.22 21.14 31.08
CA ARG A 35 -11.20 20.44 30.27
C ARG A 35 -10.10 21.40 29.85
N THR A 36 -9.01 21.42 30.62
CA THR A 36 -7.72 21.91 30.12
C THR A 36 -7.28 21.03 28.95
N TYR A 37 -7.11 21.64 27.78
CA TYR A 37 -6.56 20.96 26.60
C TYR A 37 -5.05 20.76 26.78
N SER A 38 -4.68 19.72 27.52
CA SER A 38 -3.35 19.12 27.38
C SER A 38 -3.19 18.68 25.93
N ALA A 39 -2.20 19.25 25.24
CA ALA A 39 -1.82 18.83 23.90
C ALA A 39 -1.17 17.45 23.99
N ALA A 40 -2.00 16.41 24.07
CA ALA A 40 -1.57 15.02 24.12
C ALA A 40 -0.81 14.68 22.84
N THR A 41 0.52 14.78 22.90
CA THR A 41 1.42 14.31 21.86
C THR A 41 1.17 12.82 21.68
N LEU A 42 0.53 12.46 20.56
CA LEU A 42 0.12 11.11 20.22
C LEU A 42 1.35 10.22 19.95
N ASN A 43 1.99 9.76 21.03
CA ASN A 43 2.99 8.71 21.00
C ASN A 43 2.31 7.38 20.67
N LEU A 44 2.13 7.12 19.36
CA LEU A 44 1.72 5.82 18.84
C LEU A 44 2.86 4.79 19.01
N THR A 45 2.99 4.24 20.22
CA THR A 45 3.87 3.11 20.51
C THR A 45 3.27 1.81 19.97
N TYR A 46 3.37 1.58 18.65
CA TYR A 46 2.94 0.34 18.01
C TYR A 46 4.10 -0.31 17.28
N ARG A 47 4.48 -1.52 17.72
CA ARG A 47 5.61 -2.29 17.16
C ARG A 47 5.24 -3.05 15.88
N LEU A 48 4.59 -2.37 14.94
CA LEU A 48 4.81 -2.67 13.52
C LEU A 48 6.11 -1.97 13.17
N VAL A 49 7.22 -2.71 12.99
CA VAL A 49 8.54 -2.12 12.69
C VAL A 49 8.60 -1.65 11.23
N ILE A 50 7.82 -0.62 10.92
CA ILE A 50 8.05 0.27 9.79
C ILE A 50 9.20 1.19 10.22
N CYS A 51 10.40 0.84 9.79
CA CYS A 51 11.61 1.53 10.24
C CYS A 51 11.74 2.89 9.54
N THR A 52 11.40 3.96 10.27
CA THR A 52 11.59 5.36 9.82
C THR A 52 13.06 5.73 9.66
N LYS A 53 13.94 5.12 10.44
CA LYS A 53 15.40 5.17 10.28
C LYS A 53 15.91 3.91 9.58
N THR A 54 16.92 4.05 8.73
CA THR A 54 17.66 2.94 8.11
C THR A 54 18.40 2.14 9.18
N GLN A 55 17.78 1.07 9.68
CA GLN A 55 18.50 0.06 10.48
C GLN A 55 19.41 -0.74 9.55
N HIS A 56 20.68 -0.89 9.96
CA HIS A 56 21.64 -1.70 9.23
C HIS A 56 21.17 -3.16 9.13
N PHE A 57 21.25 -3.71 7.93
CA PHE A 57 20.82 -5.08 7.63
C PHE A 57 21.75 -6.09 8.32
N SER A 58 21.26 -6.75 9.37
CA SER A 58 21.98 -7.82 10.07
C SER A 58 21.89 -9.15 9.31
N LYS A 59 23.01 -9.87 9.19
CA LYS A 59 23.05 -11.26 8.70
C LYS A 59 22.08 -12.15 9.50
N GLY A 60 21.34 -13.02 8.83
CA GLY A 60 20.49 -14.05 9.47
C GLY A 60 18.96 -13.88 9.34
N LYS A 61 18.45 -13.10 8.37
CA LYS A 61 17.00 -13.04 8.05
C LYS A 61 16.76 -13.42 6.60
N ALA A 62 15.92 -14.43 6.36
CA ALA A 62 15.58 -14.92 5.01
C ALA A 62 15.03 -13.83 4.05
N GLY A 63 14.36 -12.81 4.61
CA GLY A 63 13.93 -11.64 3.86
C GLY A 63 13.41 -10.53 4.76
N GLN A 64 13.26 -9.34 4.19
CA GLN A 64 12.82 -8.12 4.87
C GLN A 64 11.97 -7.27 3.91
N ILE A 65 11.06 -6.47 4.46
CA ILE A 65 10.32 -5.46 3.69
C ILE A 65 10.30 -4.13 4.44
N LYS A 66 10.60 -3.06 3.71
CA LYS A 66 10.48 -1.67 4.15
C LYS A 66 9.32 -1.04 3.40
N ALA A 67 8.39 -0.46 4.16
CA ALA A 67 7.25 0.26 3.63
C ALA A 67 7.07 1.59 4.37
N ARG A 68 6.26 2.50 3.85
CA ARG A 68 5.99 3.81 4.45
C ARG A 68 4.51 4.15 4.41
N TYR A 69 3.97 4.55 5.55
CA TYR A 69 2.59 4.97 5.71
C TYR A 69 2.44 6.47 5.41
N ILE A 70 1.42 6.83 4.62
CA ILE A 70 1.03 8.23 4.37
C ILE A 70 -0.47 8.35 4.59
N ASN A 71 -0.88 9.21 5.53
CA ASN A 71 -2.27 9.59 5.71
C ASN A 71 -2.61 10.80 4.83
N LEU A 72 -3.15 10.55 3.63
CA LEU A 72 -3.48 11.61 2.67
C LEU A 72 -4.53 12.61 3.20
N PRO A 73 -5.60 12.20 3.92
CA PRO A 73 -6.50 13.13 4.61
C PRO A 73 -5.80 14.12 5.54
N LEU A 74 -4.95 13.65 6.46
CA LEU A 74 -4.22 14.51 7.40
C LEU A 74 -3.24 15.45 6.68
N VAL A 75 -2.54 14.97 5.64
CA VAL A 75 -1.67 15.82 4.82
C VAL A 75 -2.48 16.93 4.17
N LYS A 76 -3.66 16.62 3.62
CA LYS A 76 -4.57 17.58 2.96
C LYS A 76 -5.20 18.57 3.94
N PHE A 77 -5.64 18.11 5.11
CA PHE A 77 -6.19 18.94 6.18
C PHE A 77 -5.16 19.94 6.74
N SER A 78 -3.87 19.56 6.77
CA SER A 78 -2.79 20.48 7.10
C SER A 78 -2.62 21.60 6.06
N MET A 79 -2.97 21.38 4.79
CA MET A 79 -2.90 22.42 3.76
C MET A 79 -3.96 23.51 3.95
N SER A 80 -5.21 23.16 4.27
CA SER A 80 -6.31 24.12 4.37
C SER A 80 -6.20 25.07 5.57
N LYS A 81 -5.45 24.70 6.61
CA LYS A 81 -5.21 25.54 7.80
C LYS A 81 -4.06 26.55 7.64
N SER A 82 -3.18 26.37 6.66
CA SER A 82 -1.91 27.11 6.56
C SER A 82 -2.04 28.43 5.78
N LYS A 83 -2.75 29.42 6.35
CA LYS A 83 -2.95 30.74 5.71
C LYS A 83 -1.66 31.54 5.46
N THR A 84 -0.56 31.21 6.14
CA THR A 84 0.67 32.03 6.24
C THR A 84 1.82 31.62 5.31
N THR A 85 1.67 30.59 4.48
CA THR A 85 2.74 30.10 3.59
C THR A 85 2.23 29.91 2.16
N LEU A 86 2.54 30.87 1.27
CA LEU A 86 2.16 30.83 -0.16
C LEU A 86 2.61 29.55 -0.91
N HIS A 87 3.59 28.80 -0.39
CA HIS A 87 4.19 27.63 -1.03
C HIS A 87 3.83 26.27 -0.37
N SER A 88 2.84 26.23 0.54
CA SER A 88 2.37 24.97 1.15
C SER A 88 1.47 24.17 0.21
N ASN A 89 2.02 23.21 -0.52
CA ASN A 89 1.29 22.30 -1.41
C ASN A 89 1.52 20.82 -1.01
N LEU A 90 0.86 19.87 -1.68
CA LEU A 90 0.97 18.44 -1.34
C LEU A 90 2.43 17.97 -1.39
N TYR A 91 3.18 18.40 -2.40
CA TYR A 91 4.56 17.94 -2.61
C TYR A 91 5.47 18.42 -1.48
N SER A 92 5.40 19.70 -1.07
CA SER A 92 6.24 20.20 0.03
C SER A 92 5.85 19.58 1.38
N ARG A 93 4.56 19.31 1.62
CA ARG A 93 4.10 18.58 2.81
C ARG A 93 4.58 17.13 2.82
N VAL A 94 4.47 16.42 1.70
CA VAL A 94 4.98 15.05 1.55
C VAL A 94 6.50 15.02 1.70
N GLN A 95 7.24 15.99 1.14
CA GLN A 95 8.69 16.08 1.31
C GLN A 95 9.10 16.27 2.78
N ASN A 96 8.43 17.18 3.50
CA ASN A 96 8.69 17.48 4.91
C ASN A 96 8.33 16.31 5.85
N LEU A 97 7.31 15.51 5.52
CA LEU A 97 6.95 14.31 6.30
C LEU A 97 7.95 13.16 6.16
N ASN A 98 8.90 13.26 5.21
CA ASN A 98 9.62 12.10 4.70
C ASN A 98 11.14 12.17 4.85
N ASP A 99 11.68 13.18 5.53
CA ASP A 99 13.12 13.45 5.65
C ASP A 99 13.85 13.41 4.29
N GLY A 100 13.17 13.89 3.24
CA GLY A 100 13.69 13.89 1.86
C GLY A 100 13.55 12.59 1.07
N SER A 101 12.89 11.54 1.60
CA SER A 101 12.73 10.26 0.87
C SER A 101 12.05 10.43 -0.51
N SER A 102 12.75 9.99 -1.54
CA SER A 102 12.36 10.06 -2.96
C SER A 102 10.97 9.49 -3.23
N ASP A 103 10.72 8.24 -2.82
CA ASP A 103 9.65 7.41 -3.41
C ASP A 103 8.26 7.95 -3.10
N SER A 104 8.07 8.48 -1.88
CA SER A 104 6.80 9.08 -1.48
C SER A 104 6.50 10.39 -2.21
N LEU A 105 7.54 11.20 -2.45
CA LEU A 105 7.42 12.42 -3.25
C LEU A 105 7.26 12.10 -4.75
N ALA A 106 7.94 11.07 -5.25
CA ALA A 106 7.83 10.59 -6.61
C ALA A 106 6.43 10.03 -6.89
N PHE A 107 5.88 9.20 -5.99
CA PHE A 107 4.47 8.79 -6.03
C PHE A 107 3.52 9.99 -6.00
N ALA A 108 3.74 10.94 -5.08
CA ALA A 108 2.88 12.12 -4.97
C ALA A 108 2.87 12.97 -6.24
N LYS A 109 4.05 13.17 -6.88
CA LYS A 109 4.20 13.89 -8.15
C LYS A 109 3.69 13.10 -9.36
N ALA A 110 3.84 11.78 -9.35
CA ALA A 110 3.38 10.91 -10.44
C ALA A 110 1.85 10.90 -10.48
N ILE A 111 1.18 10.72 -9.33
CA ILE A 111 -0.26 10.43 -9.23
C ILE A 111 -1.15 11.66 -8.99
N PHE A 112 -0.66 12.66 -8.25
CA PHE A 112 -1.44 13.84 -7.87
C PHE A 112 -0.83 15.12 -8.44
N CYS A 113 -1.66 16.15 -8.57
CA CYS A 113 -1.22 17.52 -8.77
C CYS A 113 -0.84 18.18 -7.43
N PRO A 114 -0.25 19.39 -7.42
CA PRO A 114 0.15 20.08 -6.18
C PRO A 114 -1.01 20.32 -5.18
N LYS A 115 -2.26 20.36 -5.65
CA LYS A 115 -3.46 20.50 -4.82
C LYS A 115 -3.90 19.18 -4.15
N GLY A 116 -3.19 18.08 -4.40
CA GLY A 116 -3.54 16.74 -3.92
C GLY A 116 -4.79 16.14 -4.57
N LYS A 117 -5.14 16.61 -5.77
CA LYS A 117 -6.14 16.00 -6.64
C LYS A 117 -5.45 15.09 -7.65
N LEU A 118 -6.13 14.03 -8.08
CA LEU A 118 -5.58 13.13 -9.10
C LEU A 118 -5.31 13.87 -10.41
N LYS A 119 -4.17 13.54 -11.02
CA LYS A 119 -3.82 13.92 -12.39
C LYS A 119 -4.82 13.29 -13.35
N LYS A 120 -5.57 14.11 -14.11
CA LYS A 120 -6.61 13.60 -15.02
C LYS A 120 -5.99 12.82 -16.17
N GLU A 121 -4.84 13.27 -16.64
CA GLU A 121 -4.04 12.69 -17.72
C GLU A 121 -3.76 11.18 -17.54
N LEU A 122 -3.61 10.69 -16.31
CA LEU A 122 -3.40 9.27 -16.03
C LEU A 122 -4.64 8.39 -16.24
N PHE A 123 -5.82 8.99 -16.15
CA PHE A 123 -7.12 8.32 -16.14
C PHE A 123 -8.04 8.76 -17.29
N SER A 124 -7.53 9.61 -18.19
CA SER A 124 -8.15 9.91 -19.48
C SER A 124 -8.28 8.63 -20.30
N ASN A 125 -9.36 8.54 -21.10
CA ASN A 125 -9.77 7.33 -21.83
C ASN A 125 -8.88 7.00 -23.06
N GLY A 126 -7.56 6.99 -22.90
CA GLY A 126 -6.65 6.29 -23.82
C GLY A 126 -6.81 4.78 -23.69
N LYS A 127 -6.56 4.03 -24.76
CA LYS A 127 -6.80 2.57 -24.81
C LYS A 127 -6.05 1.74 -23.74
N GLN A 128 -4.98 2.29 -23.17
CA GLN A 128 -4.13 1.63 -22.17
C GLN A 128 -4.62 1.82 -20.72
N SER A 129 -5.43 2.86 -20.41
CA SER A 129 -5.84 3.12 -19.03
C SER A 129 -7.11 2.35 -18.67
N LEU A 130 -6.98 1.37 -17.76
CA LEU A 130 -8.06 0.46 -17.37
C LEU A 130 -9.27 1.10 -16.67
N GLY A 131 -9.19 2.36 -16.23
CA GLY A 131 -10.29 3.04 -15.53
C GLY A 131 -10.73 2.39 -14.20
N VAL A 132 -9.93 1.47 -13.65
CA VAL A 132 -10.21 0.74 -12.39
C VAL A 132 -9.72 1.46 -11.13
N TRP A 133 -9.09 2.62 -11.32
CA TRP A 133 -8.65 3.54 -10.27
C TRP A 133 -9.24 4.92 -10.54
N GLY A 134 -9.58 5.63 -9.47
CA GLY A 134 -10.18 6.95 -9.49
C GLY A 134 -10.09 7.64 -8.13
N ILE A 135 -11.08 8.49 -7.86
CA ILE A 135 -11.13 9.43 -6.72
C ILE A 135 -10.91 8.76 -5.35
N GLU A 136 -11.15 7.45 -5.21
CA GLU A 136 -10.86 6.72 -3.99
C GLU A 136 -9.39 6.81 -3.55
N LEU A 137 -8.43 6.92 -4.49
CA LEU A 137 -7.01 7.18 -4.22
C LEU A 137 -6.74 8.54 -3.57
N GLU A 138 -7.68 9.50 -3.65
CA GLU A 138 -7.59 10.76 -2.92
C GLU A 138 -7.92 10.62 -1.42
N SER A 139 -8.45 9.47 -0.99
CA SER A 139 -9.03 9.25 0.33
C SER A 139 -8.31 8.15 1.12
N GLY A 140 -8.32 8.28 2.45
CA GLY A 140 -7.68 7.31 3.35
C GLY A 140 -6.15 7.31 3.30
N ALA A 141 -5.54 6.38 4.02
CA ALA A 141 -4.10 6.23 4.03
C ALA A 141 -3.61 5.24 2.96
N VAL A 142 -2.36 5.39 2.57
CA VAL A 142 -1.64 4.47 1.67
C VAL A 142 -0.38 3.94 2.34
N LEU A 143 0.02 2.73 1.97
CA LEU A 143 1.30 2.14 2.37
C LEU A 143 2.18 1.93 1.15
N ILE A 144 3.24 2.74 0.99
CA ILE A 144 4.19 2.64 -0.11
C ILE A 144 5.29 1.64 0.25
N LEU A 145 5.40 0.55 -0.50
CA LEU A 145 6.53 -0.37 -0.41
C LEU A 145 7.77 0.32 -0.99
N GLN A 146 8.81 0.49 -0.18
CA GLN A 146 10.08 1.14 -0.58
C GLN A 146 11.11 0.10 -1.05
N LEU A 147 11.22 -1.01 -0.33
CA LEU A 147 12.21 -2.05 -0.61
C LEU A 147 11.70 -3.40 -0.10
N MET A 148 11.84 -4.45 -0.90
CA MET A 148 11.74 -5.83 -0.44
C MET A 148 13.07 -6.51 -0.77
N PHE A 149 13.71 -7.09 0.24
CA PHE A 149 15.00 -7.78 0.09
C PHE A 149 14.83 -9.25 0.50
N ILE A 150 15.33 -10.16 -0.32
CA ILE A 150 15.32 -11.60 -0.07
C ILE A 150 16.75 -12.10 -0.25
N GLU A 151 17.28 -12.74 0.79
CA GLU A 151 18.61 -13.32 0.78
C GLU A 151 18.72 -14.38 -0.33
N ARG A 152 19.88 -14.45 -1.00
CA ARG A 152 20.01 -15.17 -2.29
C ARG A 152 19.60 -16.63 -2.20
N GLU A 153 19.97 -17.30 -1.10
CA GLU A 153 19.65 -18.68 -0.78
C GLU A 153 18.15 -18.96 -0.56
N PHE A 154 17.36 -17.96 -0.20
CA PHE A 154 15.90 -18.05 0.00
C PHE A 154 15.06 -17.59 -1.21
N ARG A 155 15.71 -17.14 -2.30
CA ARG A 155 15.02 -16.76 -3.54
C ARG A 155 14.36 -17.99 -4.18
N ARG A 156 13.32 -17.75 -4.98
CA ARG A 156 12.47 -18.77 -5.65
C ARG A 156 11.66 -19.71 -4.72
N GLN A 157 11.86 -19.67 -3.40
CA GLN A 157 11.11 -20.47 -2.41
C GLN A 157 9.80 -19.81 -1.91
N GLY A 158 9.28 -18.80 -2.62
CA GLY A 158 8.04 -18.10 -2.24
C GLY A 158 8.13 -17.12 -1.06
N VAL A 159 9.29 -16.97 -0.40
CA VAL A 159 9.50 -16.09 0.77
C VAL A 159 9.03 -14.64 0.54
N ALA A 160 9.30 -14.08 -0.65
CA ALA A 160 8.82 -12.75 -1.05
C ALA A 160 7.28 -12.62 -0.98
N ARG A 161 6.56 -13.64 -1.46
CA ARG A 161 5.09 -13.70 -1.44
C ARG A 161 4.57 -13.83 0.00
N LEU A 162 5.20 -14.66 0.84
CA LEU A 162 4.81 -14.82 2.24
C LEU A 162 4.98 -13.51 3.04
N ILE A 163 6.10 -12.80 2.85
CA ILE A 163 6.35 -11.50 3.48
C ILE A 163 5.30 -10.47 3.03
N LEU A 164 5.03 -10.40 1.72
CA LEU A 164 4.04 -9.49 1.15
C LEU A 164 2.62 -9.78 1.65
N GLN A 165 2.21 -11.05 1.66
CA GLN A 165 0.91 -11.49 2.21
C GLN A 165 0.79 -11.17 3.70
N SER A 166 1.83 -11.44 4.50
CA SER A 166 1.85 -11.11 5.94
C SER A 166 1.70 -9.62 6.20
N LEU A 167 2.32 -8.77 5.38
CA LEU A 167 2.15 -7.33 5.46
C LEU A 167 0.71 -6.92 5.11
N ILE A 168 0.15 -7.46 4.01
CA ILE A 168 -1.23 -7.19 3.57
C ILE A 168 -2.25 -7.58 4.64
N THR A 169 -2.09 -8.75 5.28
CA THR A 169 -2.94 -9.19 6.39
C THR A 169 -2.90 -8.22 7.56
N ARG A 170 -1.69 -7.83 8.02
CA ARG A 170 -1.55 -6.83 9.09
C ARG A 170 -2.11 -5.47 8.72
N CYS A 171 -2.01 -5.05 7.47
CA CYS A 171 -2.64 -3.81 7.01
C CYS A 171 -4.16 -3.86 7.08
N LYS A 172 -4.80 -5.02 6.95
CA LYS A 172 -6.25 -5.14 7.17
C LYS A 172 -6.57 -5.01 8.66
N GLU A 173 -5.99 -5.88 9.49
CA GLU A 173 -6.16 -5.94 10.95
C GLU A 173 -5.92 -4.59 11.66
N THR A 174 -4.89 -3.84 11.25
CA THR A 174 -4.49 -2.60 11.95
C THR A 174 -5.46 -1.44 11.71
N THR A 175 -6.34 -1.52 10.70
CA THR A 175 -7.09 -0.35 10.20
C THR A 175 -8.45 -0.10 10.84
N GLU A 176 -8.81 -0.89 11.84
CA GLU A 176 -10.14 -0.85 12.48
C GLU A 176 -10.33 0.33 13.44
N ARG A 177 -9.29 1.15 13.69
CA ARG A 177 -9.30 2.16 14.77
C ARG A 177 -9.72 3.58 14.36
N THR A 178 -9.54 3.98 13.10
CA THR A 178 -10.09 5.25 12.55
C THR A 178 -10.23 5.16 11.03
N GLU A 179 -11.36 5.61 10.46
CA GLU A 179 -11.59 5.57 9.01
C GLU A 179 -10.65 6.49 8.21
N GLU A 180 -10.23 7.62 8.78
CA GLU A 180 -9.22 8.50 8.13
C GLU A 180 -7.80 7.91 8.16
N GLY A 181 -7.49 7.07 9.16
CA GLY A 181 -6.21 6.35 9.31
C GLY A 181 -6.13 5.03 8.55
N LYS A 182 -7.26 4.57 7.98
CA LYS A 182 -7.39 3.30 7.28
C LYS A 182 -6.49 3.25 6.06
N ILE A 183 -5.52 2.34 6.06
CA ILE A 183 -4.78 1.95 4.85
C ILE A 183 -5.79 1.34 3.89
N LYS A 184 -6.05 2.02 2.77
CA LYS A 184 -6.92 1.51 1.70
C LYS A 184 -6.12 0.80 0.62
N PHE A 185 -4.90 1.26 0.37
CA PHE A 185 -4.06 0.82 -0.74
C PHE A 185 -2.63 0.54 -0.29
N VAL A 186 -2.07 -0.56 -0.78
CA VAL A 186 -0.62 -0.80 -0.80
C VAL A 186 -0.11 -0.39 -2.18
N ILE A 187 0.94 0.43 -2.21
CA ILE A 187 1.45 1.11 -3.40
C ILE A 187 2.90 0.67 -3.61
N VAL A 188 3.34 0.50 -4.85
CA VAL A 188 4.74 0.17 -5.16
C VAL A 188 5.16 0.73 -6.52
N TYR A 189 6.43 1.09 -6.64
CA TYR A 189 7.10 1.26 -7.92
C TYR A 189 7.87 -0.05 -8.19
N PRO A 190 7.51 -0.87 -9.19
CA PRO A 190 8.25 -2.08 -9.50
C PRO A 190 9.68 -1.73 -9.93
N ALA A 191 10.66 -2.29 -9.23
CA ALA A 191 12.07 -2.18 -9.56
C ALA A 191 12.84 -3.34 -8.91
N VAL A 192 14.03 -3.60 -9.42
CA VAL A 192 15.07 -4.40 -8.75
C VAL A 192 16.18 -3.44 -8.34
N VAL A 193 16.78 -3.67 -7.19
CA VAL A 193 17.91 -2.90 -6.67
C VAL A 193 19.11 -3.12 -7.62
N LYS A 194 19.78 -2.05 -8.06
CA LYS A 194 20.80 -2.16 -9.12
C LYS A 194 21.95 -3.08 -8.71
N GLU A 195 22.32 -3.03 -7.44
CA GLU A 195 23.36 -3.81 -6.78
C GLU A 195 23.10 -5.33 -6.84
N ASP A 196 21.86 -5.79 -7.07
CA ASP A 196 21.51 -7.20 -7.27
C ASP A 196 21.96 -7.74 -8.65
N PHE A 197 22.15 -6.86 -9.64
CA PHE A 197 22.50 -7.19 -11.03
C PHE A 197 23.61 -6.32 -11.64
N GLU A 198 24.28 -5.47 -10.88
CA GLU A 198 25.30 -4.54 -11.36
C GLU A 198 26.44 -5.24 -12.12
N LYS A 199 26.83 -6.44 -11.67
CA LYS A 199 27.82 -7.29 -12.35
C LYS A 199 27.39 -7.73 -13.74
N GLU A 200 26.09 -7.79 -14.01
CA GLU A 200 25.56 -8.08 -15.33
C GLU A 200 25.67 -6.87 -16.27
N LEU A 201 26.00 -5.68 -15.76
CA LEU A 201 26.15 -4.42 -16.52
C LEU A 201 27.62 -4.09 -16.84
N GLU A 202 28.58 -4.79 -16.22
CA GLU A 202 30.00 -4.61 -16.47
C GLU A 202 30.36 -4.94 -17.93
N GLY A 203 31.15 -4.09 -18.58
CA GLY A 203 31.57 -4.26 -19.98
C GLY A 203 30.50 -4.05 -21.06
N LYS A 204 29.21 -3.94 -20.70
CA LYS A 204 28.09 -3.73 -21.65
C LYS A 204 28.03 -2.30 -22.21
N THR A 205 27.50 -2.18 -23.42
CA THR A 205 27.05 -0.91 -24.01
C THR A 205 25.81 -0.36 -23.30
N GLU A 206 25.52 0.93 -23.45
CA GLU A 206 24.33 1.56 -22.86
C GLU A 206 23.00 0.97 -23.35
N ALA A 207 22.96 0.43 -24.58
CA ALA A 207 21.78 -0.26 -25.10
C ALA A 207 21.55 -1.59 -24.38
N GLU A 208 22.60 -2.40 -24.21
CA GLU A 208 22.52 -3.68 -23.49
C GLU A 208 22.26 -3.50 -22.00
N LYS A 209 22.77 -2.42 -21.38
CA LYS A 209 22.43 -2.05 -20.00
C LYS A 209 20.94 -1.74 -19.86
N LYS A 210 20.36 -0.92 -20.76
CA LYS A 210 18.93 -0.62 -20.77
C LYS A 210 18.08 -1.88 -20.94
N GLU A 211 18.46 -2.78 -21.84
CA GLU A 211 17.72 -4.05 -22.03
C GLU A 211 17.83 -4.96 -20.79
N THR A 212 18.99 -4.98 -20.13
CA THR A 212 19.18 -5.71 -18.86
C THR A 212 18.31 -5.11 -17.74
N GLU A 213 18.33 -3.79 -17.55
CA GLU A 213 17.50 -3.06 -16.58
C GLU A 213 15.99 -3.26 -16.85
N LYS A 214 15.58 -3.27 -18.13
CA LYS A 214 14.21 -3.57 -18.56
C LYS A 214 13.80 -5.00 -18.20
N GLY A 215 14.66 -5.99 -18.46
CA GLY A 215 14.40 -7.39 -18.07
C GLY A 215 14.18 -7.55 -16.55
N HIS A 216 15.01 -6.88 -15.73
CA HIS A 216 14.83 -6.87 -14.27
C HIS A 216 13.55 -6.15 -13.84
N TYR A 217 13.20 -5.02 -14.46
CA TYR A 217 11.91 -4.34 -14.24
C TYR A 217 10.71 -5.24 -14.59
N GLU A 218 10.74 -5.94 -15.73
CA GLU A 218 9.69 -6.88 -16.12
C GLU A 218 9.51 -8.03 -15.11
N ILE A 219 10.60 -8.55 -14.54
CA ILE A 219 10.55 -9.57 -13.48
C ILE A 219 9.82 -9.01 -12.24
N ALA A 220 10.13 -7.77 -11.83
CA ALA A 220 9.44 -7.11 -10.73
C ALA A 220 7.94 -6.88 -11.03
N VAL A 221 7.60 -6.41 -12.24
CA VAL A 221 6.22 -6.24 -12.70
C VAL A 221 5.46 -7.56 -12.67
N LYS A 222 6.02 -8.64 -13.23
CA LYS A 222 5.43 -9.99 -13.21
C LYS A 222 5.17 -10.47 -11.78
N PHE A 223 6.11 -10.23 -10.85
CA PHE A 223 5.91 -10.54 -9.43
C PHE A 223 4.74 -9.76 -8.79
N TYR A 224 4.67 -8.44 -8.97
CA TYR A 224 3.59 -7.65 -8.38
C TYR A 224 2.22 -7.95 -9.01
N ARG A 225 2.14 -8.13 -10.34
CA ARG A 225 0.92 -8.57 -11.05
C ARG A 225 0.39 -9.91 -10.52
N ALA A 226 1.29 -10.88 -10.30
CA ALA A 226 0.95 -12.19 -9.72
C ALA A 226 0.46 -12.12 -8.25
N ASN A 227 0.81 -11.05 -7.52
CA ASN A 227 0.30 -10.79 -6.16
C ASN A 227 -0.94 -9.87 -6.14
N GLY A 228 -1.57 -9.62 -7.30
CA GLY A 228 -2.82 -8.88 -7.42
C GLY A 228 -2.67 -7.35 -7.39
N PHE A 229 -1.46 -6.82 -7.57
CA PHE A 229 -1.26 -5.41 -7.86
C PHE A 229 -1.60 -5.12 -9.32
N ARG A 230 -2.12 -3.92 -9.61
CA ARG A 230 -2.43 -3.42 -10.96
C ARG A 230 -1.89 -2.02 -11.13
N ARG A 231 -1.58 -1.64 -12.36
CA ARG A 231 -1.03 -0.33 -12.71
C ARG A 231 -2.03 0.79 -12.39
N ILE A 232 -1.55 1.92 -11.87
CA ILE A 232 -2.36 3.09 -11.53
C ILE A 232 -2.35 4.05 -12.73
N GLY A 233 -3.41 3.99 -13.54
CA GLY A 233 -3.53 4.76 -14.78
C GLY A 233 -2.37 4.47 -15.74
N LEU A 234 -1.88 5.51 -16.43
CA LEU A 234 -0.70 5.42 -17.31
C LEU A 234 0.66 5.51 -16.56
N SER A 235 0.65 5.52 -15.22
CA SER A 235 1.89 5.72 -14.46
C SER A 235 2.73 4.43 -14.33
N LYS A 236 4.01 4.58 -13.95
CA LYS A 236 4.88 3.45 -13.54
C LYS A 236 4.54 2.87 -12.15
N TRP A 237 3.54 3.40 -11.44
CA TRP A 237 3.15 2.95 -10.11
C TRP A 237 2.05 1.89 -10.14
N PHE A 238 2.13 0.97 -9.19
CA PHE A 238 1.20 -0.13 -9.01
C PHE A 238 0.48 0.00 -7.67
N GLY A 239 -0.80 -0.35 -7.66
CA GLY A 239 -1.64 -0.37 -6.47
C GLY A 239 -2.24 -1.76 -6.23
N LEU A 240 -2.38 -2.10 -4.96
CA LEU A 240 -3.22 -3.19 -4.46
C LEU A 240 -4.24 -2.59 -3.51
N SER A 241 -5.52 -2.72 -3.83
CA SER A 241 -6.59 -2.37 -2.89
C SER A 241 -6.76 -3.44 -1.84
N LEU A 242 -6.92 -3.02 -0.58
CA LEU A 242 -7.25 -3.92 0.54
C LEU A 242 -8.74 -4.24 0.60
N GLY A 243 -9.59 -3.45 -0.07
CA GLY A 243 -11.01 -3.73 -0.25
C GLY A 243 -11.23 -4.89 -1.24
N PRO A 244 -11.96 -5.97 -0.86
CA PRO A 244 -12.13 -7.14 -1.72
C PRO A 244 -12.88 -6.83 -3.03
N GLU A 245 -13.88 -5.94 -2.97
CA GLU A 245 -14.74 -5.58 -4.11
C GLU A 245 -14.15 -4.51 -5.04
N HIS A 246 -12.91 -4.08 -4.82
CA HIS A 246 -12.30 -3.05 -5.65
C HIS A 246 -12.10 -3.52 -7.09
N LYS A 247 -12.44 -2.69 -8.09
CA LYS A 247 -12.43 -3.06 -9.52
C LYS A 247 -11.09 -3.67 -9.98
N SER A 248 -9.96 -3.13 -9.51
CA SER A 248 -8.62 -3.66 -9.85
C SER A 248 -8.39 -5.12 -9.41
N ARG A 249 -9.14 -5.65 -8.45
CA ARG A 249 -9.10 -7.07 -8.03
C ARG A 249 -9.69 -8.02 -9.09
N ARG A 250 -10.52 -7.51 -10.00
CA ARG A 250 -11.19 -8.27 -11.07
C ARG A 250 -10.48 -8.17 -12.43
N VAL A 251 -9.40 -7.38 -12.51
CA VAL A 251 -8.57 -7.24 -13.71
C VAL A 251 -7.66 -8.46 -13.83
N ALA A 252 -7.75 -9.19 -14.95
CA ALA A 252 -6.82 -10.28 -15.26
C ALA A 252 -5.40 -9.73 -15.56
N ILE A 253 -4.35 -10.55 -15.41
CA ILE A 253 -2.96 -10.09 -15.49
C ILE A 253 -2.62 -9.59 -16.90
N GLU A 254 -3.13 -10.30 -17.90
CA GLU A 254 -3.07 -10.03 -19.33
C GLU A 254 -3.77 -8.74 -19.76
N ASN A 255 -4.71 -8.23 -18.95
CA ASN A 255 -5.42 -6.98 -19.21
C ASN A 255 -4.75 -5.77 -18.53
N ASP A 256 -3.81 -5.99 -17.60
CA ASP A 256 -3.04 -4.95 -16.93
C ASP A 256 -1.89 -4.48 -17.81
N LEU A 257 -2.21 -3.81 -18.92
CA LEU A 257 -1.23 -3.42 -19.94
C LEU A 257 -0.13 -2.48 -19.41
N ASP A 258 1.00 -2.47 -20.11
CA ASP A 258 2.07 -1.51 -19.92
C ASP A 258 1.78 -0.27 -20.79
N PRO A 259 2.05 0.97 -20.30
CA PRO A 259 1.87 2.17 -21.09
C PRO A 259 2.94 2.24 -22.17
N ASP A 260 2.61 2.84 -23.32
CA ASP A 260 3.60 3.11 -24.36
C ASP A 260 4.63 4.13 -23.83
N GLU A 261 5.89 4.06 -24.31
CA GLU A 261 6.97 4.90 -23.76
C GLU A 261 6.71 6.41 -23.90
N GLU A 262 5.90 6.80 -24.89
CA GLU A 262 5.45 8.17 -25.15
C GLU A 262 4.36 8.66 -24.17
N ASP A 263 3.62 7.74 -23.52
CA ASP A 263 2.48 8.03 -22.63
C ASP A 263 2.88 8.14 -21.14
N VAL A 264 4.16 7.98 -20.80
CA VAL A 264 4.65 7.97 -19.40
C VAL A 264 4.91 9.39 -18.87
N ALA A 265 4.11 9.82 -17.88
CA ALA A 265 4.21 11.10 -17.16
C ALA A 265 4.83 11.02 -15.74
#